data_AF-A0A5K1CU22-F1
#
_entry.id   AF-A0A5K1CU22-F1
#
_cell.length_a   1.000
_cell.length_b   1.000
_cell.length_c   1.000
_cell.angle_alpha   90.00
_cell.angle_beta   90.00
_cell.angle_gamma   90.00
#
_symmetry.space_group_name_H-M   'P 1'
#
loop_
_entity.id
_entity.type
_entity.pdbx_description
1 polymer ?
#
loop_
_entity_poly.entity_id
_entity_poly.type
_entity_poly.pdbx_seq_one_letter_code
_entity_poly.pdbx_strand_id
1 'polypeptide(L)' 'YDDWLAMKCGCPMVESWRKGMLEAALQNWQTRPETHRDEWDDHDLVLQAQELFLSLEKLKIR' A
#
# COMPACT_ATOMS: atom_id res chain seq x y z
N TYR A 1 7.89 9.29 -8.72
CA TYR A 1 9.35 9.31 -8.50
C TYR A 1 9.86 7.89 -8.32
N ASP A 2 9.32 7.15 -7.35
CA ASP A 2 9.72 5.77 -7.03
C ASP A 2 9.65 4.81 -8.22
N ASP A 3 8.58 4.85 -9.01
CA ASP A 3 8.45 4.01 -10.21
C ASP A 3 9.54 4.26 -11.26
N TRP A 4 9.94 5.53 -11.43
CA TRP A 4 11.02 5.89 -12.34
C TRP A 4 12.37 5.37 -11.82
N LEU A 5 12.63 5.50 -10.51
CA LEU A 5 13.81 4.92 -9.88
C LEU A 5 13.83 3.40 -9.98
N ALA A 6 12.71 2.74 -9.69
CA ALA A 6 12.58 1.28 -9.77
C ALA A 6 12.91 0.77 -11.17
N MET A 7 12.41 1.46 -12.21
CA MET A 7 12.75 1.16 -13.60
C MET A 7 14.26 1.31 -13.88
N LYS A 8 14.93 2.33 -13.33
CA LYS A 8 16.38 2.51 -13.49
C LYS A 8 17.21 1.45 -12.77
N CYS A 9 16.71 0.94 -11.66
CA CYS A 9 17.39 -0.06 -10.84
C CYS A 9 17.03 -1.51 -11.22
N GLY A 10 16.08 -1.73 -12.14
CA GLY A 10 15.56 -3.06 -12.45
C GLY A 10 14.74 -3.67 -11.30
N CYS A 11 14.21 -2.84 -10.40
CA CYS A 11 13.36 -3.26 -9.31
C CYS A 11 11.88 -3.28 -9.74
N PRO A 12 11.03 -4.07 -9.07
CA PRO A 12 9.58 -3.98 -9.24
C PRO A 12 9.06 -2.56 -8.95
N MET A 13 8.06 -2.13 -9.72
CA MET A 13 7.37 -0.86 -9.48
C MET A 13 6.54 -0.93 -8.19
N VAL A 14 6.17 0.24 -7.66
CA VAL A 14 5.36 0.31 -6.44
C VAL A 14 3.97 -0.28 -6.68
N GLU A 15 3.52 -1.12 -5.75
CA GLU A 15 2.23 -1.80 -5.84
C GLU A 15 1.06 -0.80 -5.85
N SER A 16 0.03 -1.08 -6.65
CA SER A 16 -1.14 -0.21 -6.78
C SER A 16 -1.88 0.01 -5.46
N TRP A 17 -2.03 -1.04 -4.65
CA TRP A 17 -2.66 -0.94 -3.34
C TRP A 17 -1.90 0.03 -2.42
N ARG A 18 -0.56 0.10 -2.53
CA ARG A 18 0.26 0.98 -1.69
C ARG A 18 0.04 2.45 -2.03
N LYS A 19 -0.12 2.77 -3.32
CA LYS A 19 -0.50 4.11 -3.78
C LYS A 19 -1.90 4.47 -3.30
N GLY A 20 -2.84 3.53 -3.41
CA GLY A 20 -4.20 3.69 -2.90
C GLY A 20 -4.24 3.97 -1.39
N MET A 21 -3.45 3.25 -0.59
CA MET A 21 -3.38 3.48 0.86
C MET A 21 -2.83 4.87 1.19
N LEU A 22 -1.85 5.38 0.43
CA LEU A 22 -1.34 6.74 0.63
C LEU A 22 -2.43 7.79 0.36
N GLU A 23 -3.17 7.65 -0.74
CA GLU A 23 -4.27 8.55 -1.10
C GLU A 23 -5.39 8.51 -0.05
N ALA A 24 -5.80 7.32 0.38
CA ALA A 24 -6.82 7.14 1.41
C ALA A 24 -6.36 7.72 2.76
N ALA A 25 -5.12 7.49 3.17
CA ALA A 25 -4.57 8.07 4.40
C ALA A 25 -4.55 9.61 4.37
N LEU A 26 -4.21 10.20 3.22
CA LEU A 26 -4.27 11.66 3.04
C LEU A 26 -5.69 12.19 3.12
N GLN A 27 -6.66 11.51 2.48
CA GLN A 27 -8.08 11.89 2.55
C GLN A 27 -8.64 11.76 3.97
N ASN A 28 -8.31 10.67 4.67
CA ASN A 28 -8.69 10.45 6.06
C ASN A 28 -8.10 11.54 6.95
N TRP A 29 -6.82 11.87 6.78
CA TRP A 29 -6.18 12.94 7.53
C TRP A 29 -6.85 14.31 7.30
N GLN A 30 -7.23 14.62 6.07
CA GLN A 30 -7.93 15.87 5.75
C GLN A 30 -9.35 15.92 6.33
N THR A 31 -10.05 14.78 6.32
CA THR A 31 -11.46 14.70 6.74
C THR A 31 -11.61 14.57 8.25
N ARG A 32 -10.71 13.80 8.89
CA ARG A 32 -10.75 13.41 10.30
C ARG A 32 -9.34 13.50 10.94
N PRO A 33 -8.72 14.68 11.04
CA PRO A 33 -7.33 14.82 11.46
C PRO A 33 -7.01 14.23 12.84
N GLU A 34 -7.97 14.26 13.78
CA GLU A 34 -7.79 13.71 15.13
C GLU A 34 -7.92 12.19 15.18
N THR A 35 -8.80 11.59 14.39
CA THR A 35 -9.13 10.15 14.47
C THR A 35 -8.68 9.32 13.26
N HIS A 36 -8.07 9.92 12.22
CA HIS A 36 -7.65 9.21 11.00
C HIS A 36 -6.71 8.02 11.21
N ARG A 37 -6.08 7.92 12.39
CA ARG A 37 -5.19 6.81 12.77
C ARG A 37 -5.92 5.68 13.49
N ASP A 38 -7.11 5.94 14.00
CA ASP A 38 -7.95 4.96 14.69
C ASP A 38 -9.11 4.52 13.79
N GLU A 39 -9.54 5.38 12.87
CA GLU A 39 -10.67 5.16 11.96
C GLU A 39 -10.24 5.35 10.49
N TRP A 40 -10.42 4.31 9.69
CA TRP A 40 -10.17 4.32 8.25
C TRP A 40 -11.14 3.40 7.48
N ASP A 41 -11.43 3.77 6.23
CA ASP A 41 -12.37 3.06 5.36
C ASP A 41 -11.67 2.33 4.19
N ASP A 42 -10.36 2.07 4.30
CA ASP A 42 -9.50 1.46 3.26
C ASP A 42 -9.25 -0.04 3.46
N HIS A 43 -10.21 -0.75 4.06
CA HIS A 43 -10.12 -2.18 4.38
C HIS A 43 -9.80 -3.05 3.16
N ASP A 44 -10.34 -2.74 1.98
CA ASP A 44 -10.07 -3.47 0.74
C ASP A 44 -8.60 -3.35 0.29
N LEU A 45 -7.95 -2.22 0.57
CA LEU A 45 -6.54 -1.99 0.24
C LEU A 45 -5.63 -2.75 1.21
N VAL A 46 -6.01 -2.81 2.50
CA VAL A 46 -5.34 -3.65 3.50
C VAL A 46 -5.41 -5.12 3.11
N LEU A 47 -6.56 -5.59 2.64
CA LEU A 47 -6.73 -6.98 2.20
C LEU A 47 -5.83 -7.32 1.01
N GLN A 48 -5.78 -6.45 -0.01
CA GLN A 48 -4.87 -6.63 -1.16
C GLN A 48 -3.40 -6.70 -0.75
N ALA A 49 -2.98 -5.87 0.22
CA ALA A 49 -1.63 -5.92 0.76
C ALA A 49 -1.34 -7.27 1.44
N GLN A 50 -2.26 -7.75 2.29
CA GLN A 50 -2.14 -9.02 2.99
C GLN A 50 -2.05 -10.21 2.04
N GLU A 51 -2.89 -10.25 1.00
CA GLU A 51 -2.85 -11.31 -0.02
C GLU A 51 -1.52 -11.36 -0.75
N LEU A 52 -0.98 -10.19 -1.11
CA LEU A 52 0.32 -10.08 -1.78
C LEU A 52 1.45 -10.53 -0.84
N PHE A 53 1.46 -10.10 0.42
CA PHE A 53 2.46 -10.53 1.41
C PHE A 53 2.44 -12.04 1.65
N LEU A 54 1.26 -12.64 1.84
CA LEU A 54 1.11 -14.09 1.99
C LEU A 54 1.60 -14.85 0.76
N SER A 55 1.35 -14.31 -0.44
CA SER A 55 1.82 -14.90 -1.69
C SER A 55 3.35 -14.84 -1.81
N LEU A 56 3.96 -13.72 -1.41
CA LEU A 56 5.42 -13.57 -1.40
C LEU A 56 6.09 -14.48 -0.36
N GLU A 57 5.49 -14.66 0.82
CA GLU A 57 6.00 -15.59 1.83
C GLU A 57 6.00 -17.04 1.32
N LYS A 58 4.91 -17.46 0.67
CA LYS A 58 4.82 -18.80 0.05
C LYS A 58 5.89 -19.03 -1.01
N LEU A 59 6.26 -17.98 -1.78
CA LEU A 59 7.30 -18.06 -2.80
C LEU A 59 8.72 -18.12 -2.20
N LYS A 60 8.94 -17.55 -1.01
CA LYS A 60 10.24 -17.61 -0.31
C LYS A 60 10.52 -18.94 0.41
N ILE A 61 9.48 -19.74 0.68
CA ILE A 61 9.58 -21.02 1.39
C ILE A 61 9.85 -22.20 0.42
N ARG A 62 9.68 -21.99 -0.90
CA ARG A 62 10.02 -22.96 -1.95
C ARG A 62 11.45 -22.79 -2.43
#